data_AF-X1DKV9-F1
#
_entry.id   AF-X1DKV9-F1
#
_cell.length_a   1.000
_cell.length_b   1.000
_cell.length_c   1.000
_cell.angle_alpha   90.00
_cell.angle_beta   90.00
_cell.angle_gamma   90.00
#
_symmetry.space_group_name_H-M   'P 1'
#
loop_
_entity.id
_entity.type
_entity.pdbx_description
1 polymer ?
#
loop_
_entity_poly.entity_id
_entity_poly.type
_entity_poly.pdbx_seq_one_letter_code
_entity_poly.pdbx_strand_id
1 'polypeptide(L)'
;PEPTGGTPTPTPPGPPPPPPPPITYTLIMVADPGAGGTAIDVTAAGPYTAGTVVSISAVASGDYVFDGWTAVPAVTFGDANAEVTTFTMPAQNITVTANFVVEEEVPETYVLTMAVDGTGSGTVSPTEGDHTYNYGDKVNIKAKAGTDSDFTNWLQNENIDNTTTANTKVTMNGDQTVTAIFTKEKTCTLTMTVDGTGSGTVSPTEGDHTYKCDRLQLD
;
A
#
# COMPACT_ATOMS: atom_id res chain seq x y z
N PRO A 1 110.33 -29.95 -13.73
CA PRO A 1 109.06 -30.71 -13.73
C PRO A 1 107.96 -29.88 -13.06
N GLU A 2 107.11 -29.29 -13.89
CA GLU A 2 105.96 -28.47 -13.49
C GLU A 2 104.78 -29.39 -13.15
N PRO A 3 104.04 -29.18 -12.04
CA PRO A 3 102.83 -29.94 -11.76
C PRO A 3 101.62 -29.34 -12.49
N THR A 4 100.98 -30.16 -13.32
CA THR A 4 99.71 -29.85 -14.00
C THR A 4 98.57 -29.86 -12.98
N GLY A 5 98.15 -28.69 -12.49
CA GLY A 5 96.97 -28.51 -11.65
C GLY A 5 95.69 -28.53 -12.49
N GLY A 6 94.85 -29.54 -12.29
CA GLY A 6 93.58 -29.74 -13.00
C GLY A 6 92.60 -28.58 -12.81
N THR A 7 91.84 -28.30 -13.87
CA THR A 7 90.80 -27.27 -13.87
C THR A 7 89.67 -27.67 -12.90
N PRO A 8 89.25 -26.79 -11.97
CA PRO A 8 88.13 -27.08 -11.08
C PRO A 8 86.85 -27.26 -11.90
N THR A 9 86.11 -28.32 -11.62
CA THR A 9 84.79 -28.58 -12.22
C THR A 9 83.80 -27.52 -11.70
N PRO A 10 83.07 -26.81 -12.58
CA PRO A 10 82.10 -25.80 -12.14
C PRO A 10 80.96 -26.48 -11.37
N THR A 11 80.64 -25.92 -10.20
CA THR A 11 79.49 -26.34 -9.39
C THR A 11 78.20 -26.07 -10.17
N PRO A 12 77.22 -27.01 -10.19
CA PRO A 12 75.93 -26.77 -10.84
C PRO A 12 75.22 -25.55 -10.24
N PRO A 13 74.50 -24.75 -11.05
CA PRO A 13 73.66 -23.68 -10.53
C PRO A 13 72.62 -24.26 -9.56
N GLY A 14 72.43 -23.59 -8.42
CA GLY A 14 71.37 -23.95 -7.48
C GLY A 14 69.97 -23.82 -8.11
N PRO A 15 68.94 -24.48 -7.55
CA PRO A 15 67.58 -24.34 -8.03
C PRO A 15 67.13 -22.87 -7.97
N PRO A 16 66.27 -22.41 -8.90
CA PRO A 16 65.77 -21.05 -8.88
C PRO A 16 65.00 -20.78 -7.59
N PRO A 17 65.04 -19.54 -7.07
CA PRO A 17 64.27 -19.17 -5.88
C PRO A 17 62.77 -19.37 -6.13
N PRO A 18 61.99 -19.72 -5.08
CA PRO A 18 60.55 -19.84 -5.20
C PRO A 18 59.92 -18.49 -5.61
N PRO A 19 58.84 -18.51 -6.41
CA PRO A 19 58.13 -17.29 -6.76
C PRO A 19 57.57 -16.58 -5.50
N PRO A 20 57.51 -15.24 -5.50
CA PRO A 20 56.93 -14.50 -4.39
C PRO A 20 55.44 -14.85 -4.21
N PRO A 21 54.91 -14.81 -2.97
CA PRO A 21 53.50 -15.06 -2.72
C PRO A 21 52.63 -14.01 -3.45
N PRO A 22 51.41 -14.38 -3.90
CA PRO A 22 50.50 -13.44 -4.55
C PRO A 22 50.04 -12.34 -3.58
N ILE A 23 49.89 -11.12 -4.08
CA ILE A 23 49.34 -10.00 -3.30
C ILE A 23 47.81 -10.13 -3.23
N THR A 24 47.27 -10.07 -2.02
CA THR A 24 45.83 -10.17 -1.75
C THR A 24 45.32 -8.96 -0.96
N TYR A 25 44.03 -8.66 -1.11
CA TYR A 25 43.34 -7.53 -0.52
C TYR A 25 42.13 -8.00 0.28
N THR A 26 41.82 -7.28 1.36
CA THR A 26 40.70 -7.59 2.25
C THR A 26 39.42 -6.92 1.75
N LEU A 27 38.32 -7.68 1.74
CA LEU A 27 36.95 -7.19 1.59
C LEU A 27 36.30 -7.12 2.97
N ILE A 28 35.71 -5.97 3.30
CA ILE A 28 34.89 -5.78 4.49
C ILE A 28 33.45 -5.56 4.03
N MET A 29 32.51 -6.34 4.58
CA MET A 29 31.07 -6.20 4.31
C MET A 29 30.40 -5.47 5.46
N VAL A 30 29.58 -4.47 5.15
CA VAL A 30 28.87 -3.63 6.14
C VAL A 30 27.39 -3.54 5.75
N ALA A 31 26.50 -3.54 6.74
CA ALA A 31 25.11 -3.14 6.58
C ALA A 31 24.92 -1.75 7.19
N ASP A 32 24.23 -0.85 6.50
CA ASP A 32 23.94 0.51 6.98
C ASP A 32 22.46 0.89 6.76
N PRO A 33 21.68 1.13 7.83
CA PRO A 33 22.04 0.91 9.23
C PRO A 33 22.27 -0.57 9.51
N GLY A 34 23.11 -0.89 10.50
CA GLY A 34 23.39 -2.28 10.88
C GLY A 34 22.16 -3.07 11.35
N ALA A 35 21.10 -2.38 11.78
CA ALA A 35 19.81 -3.00 12.12
C ALA A 35 18.96 -3.35 10.89
N GLY A 36 19.24 -2.74 9.73
CA GLY A 36 18.43 -2.88 8.52
C GLY A 36 18.64 -4.19 7.77
N GLY A 37 19.72 -4.92 8.06
CA GLY A 37 19.95 -6.20 7.42
C GLY A 37 21.37 -6.73 7.58
N THR A 38 21.74 -7.64 6.69
CA THR A 38 23.08 -8.23 6.62
C THR A 38 23.65 -8.09 5.21
N ALA A 39 24.96 -7.81 5.14
CA ALA A 39 25.72 -7.82 3.91
C ALA A 39 26.66 -9.03 3.91
N ILE A 40 26.62 -9.83 2.84
CA ILE A 40 27.23 -11.16 2.78
C ILE A 40 28.21 -11.21 1.61
N ASP A 41 29.45 -11.60 1.89
CA ASP A 41 30.40 -12.07 0.87
C ASP A 41 30.01 -13.52 0.50
N VAL A 42 29.35 -13.68 -0.64
CA VAL A 42 28.85 -14.98 -1.13
C VAL A 42 29.99 -15.84 -1.67
N THR A 43 31.00 -15.21 -2.27
CA THR A 43 32.18 -15.93 -2.76
C THR A 43 32.97 -16.55 -1.62
N ALA A 44 33.03 -15.87 -0.46
CA ALA A 44 33.60 -16.38 0.79
C ALA A 44 35.01 -16.97 0.64
N ALA A 45 35.81 -16.40 -0.27
CA ALA A 45 37.17 -16.84 -0.58
C ALA A 45 38.23 -15.78 -0.24
N GLY A 46 37.85 -14.75 0.53
CA GLY A 46 38.74 -13.67 0.95
C GLY A 46 39.90 -14.15 1.83
N PRO A 47 41.08 -13.50 1.76
CA PRO A 47 41.38 -12.29 0.98
C PRO A 47 41.55 -12.57 -0.53
N TYR A 48 41.30 -11.56 -1.36
CA TYR A 48 41.17 -11.68 -2.82
C TYR A 48 42.35 -11.09 -3.58
N THR A 49 42.74 -11.67 -4.72
CA THR A 49 43.65 -11.00 -5.66
C THR A 49 42.90 -9.96 -6.49
N ALA A 50 43.59 -8.90 -6.91
CA ALA A 50 43.02 -7.90 -7.82
C ALA A 50 42.50 -8.54 -9.12
N GLY A 51 41.33 -8.09 -9.59
CA GLY A 51 40.68 -8.64 -10.78
C GLY A 51 39.76 -9.84 -10.51
N THR A 52 39.74 -10.38 -9.30
CA THR A 52 38.78 -11.43 -8.92
C THR A 52 37.36 -10.87 -8.94
N VAL A 53 36.43 -11.56 -9.61
CA VAL A 53 35.00 -11.22 -9.55
C VAL A 53 34.43 -11.82 -8.26
N VAL A 54 33.91 -10.95 -7.39
CA VAL A 54 33.33 -11.33 -6.09
C VAL A 54 31.82 -11.17 -6.16
N SER A 55 31.08 -12.20 -5.72
CA SER A 55 29.63 -12.19 -5.57
C SER A 55 29.26 -11.80 -4.14
N ILE A 56 28.29 -10.91 -4.01
CA ILE A 56 27.80 -10.39 -2.74
C ILE A 56 26.27 -10.43 -2.70
N SER A 57 25.71 -10.52 -1.49
CA SER A 57 24.25 -10.55 -1.26
C SER A 57 23.89 -9.68 -0.07
N ALA A 58 22.77 -8.98 -0.16
CA ALA A 58 22.12 -8.28 0.95
C ALA A 58 20.87 -9.06 1.37
N VAL A 59 20.58 -9.06 2.66
CA VAL A 59 19.33 -9.62 3.21
C VAL A 59 18.78 -8.60 4.19
N ALA A 60 17.62 -8.02 3.89
CA ALA A 60 16.96 -7.04 4.75
C ALA A 60 16.34 -7.68 5.99
N SER A 61 16.11 -6.89 7.05
CA SER A 61 15.58 -7.32 8.33
C SER A 61 14.53 -6.35 8.87
N GLY A 62 13.44 -6.87 9.42
CA GLY A 62 12.35 -6.06 9.98
C GLY A 62 11.60 -5.30 8.89
N ASP A 63 11.28 -4.04 9.14
CA ASP A 63 10.58 -3.15 8.22
C ASP A 63 11.55 -2.42 7.26
N TYR A 64 12.74 -2.96 7.05
CA TYR A 64 13.73 -2.39 6.13
C TYR A 64 13.69 -3.08 4.77
N VAL A 65 14.00 -2.31 3.73
CA VAL A 65 14.23 -2.78 2.37
C VAL A 65 15.63 -2.40 1.91
N PHE A 66 16.18 -3.19 0.99
CA PHE A 66 17.48 -2.93 0.38
C PHE A 66 17.41 -1.73 -0.57
N ASP A 67 18.30 -0.75 -0.36
CA ASP A 67 18.36 0.52 -1.10
C ASP A 67 19.58 0.62 -2.03
N GLY A 68 20.44 -0.40 -2.04
CA GLY A 68 21.55 -0.50 -2.98
C GLY A 68 22.92 -0.70 -2.35
N TRP A 69 23.91 -0.94 -3.20
CA TRP A 69 25.30 -1.16 -2.84
C TRP A 69 26.14 0.11 -2.98
N THR A 70 26.98 0.38 -1.99
CA THR A 70 28.04 1.41 -2.08
C THR A 70 29.38 0.80 -1.68
N ALA A 71 30.48 1.45 -2.06
CA ALA A 71 31.81 0.99 -1.68
C ALA A 71 32.82 2.12 -1.51
N VAL A 72 33.78 1.90 -0.61
CA VAL A 72 34.93 2.76 -0.39
C VAL A 72 36.21 1.93 -0.43
N PRO A 73 37.12 2.17 -1.39
CA PRO A 73 36.97 3.08 -2.53
C PRO A 73 35.90 2.59 -3.52
N ALA A 74 35.40 3.51 -4.36
CA ALA A 74 34.32 3.21 -5.30
C ALA A 74 34.73 2.12 -6.32
N VAL A 75 33.78 1.23 -6.62
CA VAL A 75 33.88 0.19 -7.66
C VAL A 75 32.62 0.21 -8.52
N THR A 76 32.65 -0.52 -9.62
CA THR A 76 31.48 -0.78 -10.46
C THR A 76 30.87 -2.12 -10.08
N PHE A 77 29.60 -2.11 -9.70
CA PHE A 77 28.78 -3.31 -9.50
C PHE A 77 28.15 -3.74 -10.82
N GLY A 78 27.85 -5.04 -10.96
CA GLY A 78 27.05 -5.55 -12.09
C GLY A 78 25.67 -4.90 -12.13
N ASP A 79 25.01 -4.87 -10.98
CA ASP A 79 23.83 -4.06 -10.68
C ASP A 79 23.89 -3.62 -9.21
N ALA A 80 24.01 -2.32 -8.96
CA ALA A 80 24.09 -1.80 -7.59
C ALA A 80 22.74 -1.84 -6.85
N ASN A 81 21.62 -2.01 -7.57
CA ASN A 81 20.27 -2.02 -7.00
C ASN A 81 19.71 -3.45 -6.82
N ALA A 82 20.45 -4.48 -7.25
CA ALA A 82 20.08 -5.86 -7.03
C ALA A 82 20.62 -6.38 -5.69
N GLU A 83 19.77 -7.07 -4.92
CA GLU A 83 20.15 -7.69 -3.64
C GLU A 83 21.34 -8.62 -3.79
N VAL A 84 21.42 -9.35 -4.91
CA VAL A 84 22.55 -10.18 -5.29
C VAL A 84 23.25 -9.55 -6.49
N THR A 85 24.54 -9.26 -6.34
CA THR A 85 25.34 -8.64 -7.40
C THR A 85 26.78 -9.13 -7.38
N THR A 86 27.59 -8.61 -8.28
CA THR A 86 29.02 -8.86 -8.35
C THR A 86 29.80 -7.57 -8.51
N PHE A 87 31.05 -7.53 -8.06
CA PHE A 87 32.01 -6.49 -8.43
C PHE A 87 33.40 -7.11 -8.63
N THR A 88 34.29 -6.38 -9.29
CA THR A 88 35.68 -6.80 -9.49
C THR A 88 36.57 -6.23 -8.38
N MET A 89 37.29 -7.10 -7.67
CA MET A 89 38.17 -6.72 -6.57
C MET A 89 39.26 -5.75 -7.05
N PRO A 90 39.40 -4.55 -6.47
CA PRO A 90 40.44 -3.61 -6.84
C PRO A 90 41.81 -4.02 -6.27
N ALA A 91 42.87 -3.37 -6.74
CA ALA A 91 44.23 -3.56 -6.23
C ALA A 91 44.48 -2.85 -4.88
N GLN A 92 43.50 -2.89 -3.98
CA GLN A 92 43.53 -2.32 -2.64
C GLN A 92 42.41 -2.90 -1.76
N ASN A 93 42.51 -2.72 -0.45
CA ASN A 93 41.45 -3.10 0.48
C ASN A 93 40.19 -2.25 0.23
N ILE A 94 39.03 -2.85 0.44
CA ILE A 94 37.73 -2.22 0.15
C ILE A 94 36.71 -2.56 1.24
N THR A 95 35.85 -1.60 1.53
CA THR A 95 34.61 -1.80 2.28
C THR A 95 33.44 -1.69 1.31
N VAL A 96 32.57 -2.69 1.30
CA VAL A 96 31.31 -2.69 0.54
C VAL A 96 30.16 -2.65 1.54
N THR A 97 29.23 -1.73 1.33
CA THR A 97 28.09 -1.48 2.21
C THR A 97 26.78 -1.80 1.49
N ALA A 98 25.95 -2.67 2.09
CA ALA A 98 24.54 -2.79 1.76
C ALA A 98 23.77 -1.69 2.49
N ASN A 99 23.11 -0.82 1.75
CA ASN A 99 22.32 0.26 2.30
C ASN A 99 20.87 -0.22 2.45
N PHE A 100 20.25 0.11 3.57
CA PHE A 100 18.89 -0.25 3.88
C PHE A 100 18.10 0.98 4.31
N VAL A 101 16.84 1.06 3.89
CA VAL A 101 15.90 2.12 4.28
C VAL A 101 14.66 1.48 4.87
N VAL A 102 14.00 2.17 5.79
CA VAL A 102 12.70 1.71 6.31
C VAL A 102 11.68 1.82 5.18
N GLU A 103 10.95 0.74 4.94
CA GLU A 103 9.80 0.74 4.04
C GLU A 103 8.67 1.51 4.71
N GLU A 104 8.42 2.73 4.24
CA GLU A 104 7.24 3.48 4.65
C GLU A 104 6.05 2.93 3.85
N GLU A 105 5.23 2.11 4.52
CA GLU A 105 3.87 1.82 4.08
C GLU A 105 3.10 3.14 4.04
N VAL A 106 3.02 3.79 2.88
CA VAL A 106 2.11 4.92 2.70
C VAL A 106 0.70 4.32 2.63
N PRO A 107 -0.14 4.48 3.66
CA PRO A 107 -1.49 3.92 3.59
C PRO A 107 -2.22 4.56 2.43
N GLU A 108 -2.62 3.75 1.45
CA GLU A 108 -3.52 4.20 0.40
C GLU A 108 -4.86 4.54 1.06
N THR A 109 -5.17 5.84 1.12
CA THR A 109 -6.44 6.35 1.63
C THR A 109 -7.28 6.92 0.50
N TYR A 110 -8.59 6.79 0.63
CA TYR A 110 -9.56 7.31 -0.32
C TYR A 110 -10.64 8.13 0.38
N VAL A 111 -11.24 9.04 -0.38
CA VAL A 111 -12.33 9.90 0.07
C VAL A 111 -13.68 9.28 -0.30
N LEU A 112 -14.53 9.09 0.70
CA LEU A 112 -15.96 8.84 0.55
C LEU A 112 -16.73 10.15 0.74
N THR A 113 -17.32 10.67 -0.33
CA THR A 113 -18.21 11.83 -0.28
C THR A 113 -19.65 11.36 -0.14
N MET A 114 -20.27 11.67 1.00
CA MET A 114 -21.68 11.40 1.27
C MET A 114 -22.55 12.58 0.83
N ALA A 115 -23.65 12.32 0.13
CA ALA A 115 -24.59 13.33 -0.35
C ALA A 115 -26.05 12.92 -0.13
N VAL A 116 -26.96 13.90 -0.13
CA VAL A 116 -28.42 13.69 -0.12
C VAL A 116 -29.07 14.40 -1.32
N ASP A 117 -30.01 13.74 -1.99
CA ASP A 117 -30.75 14.33 -3.12
C ASP A 117 -32.19 13.78 -3.20
N GLY A 118 -33.00 14.32 -4.11
CA GLY A 118 -34.39 13.94 -4.37
C GLY A 118 -35.41 15.01 -3.95
N THR A 119 -36.70 14.63 -3.97
CA THR A 119 -37.81 15.55 -3.63
C THR A 119 -38.20 15.52 -2.16
N GLY A 120 -37.77 14.49 -1.45
CA GLY A 120 -37.95 14.33 -0.01
C GLY A 120 -36.81 14.92 0.79
N SER A 121 -36.83 14.67 2.10
CA SER A 121 -35.77 15.05 3.03
C SER A 121 -35.25 13.82 3.77
N GLY A 122 -34.02 13.90 4.27
CA GLY A 122 -33.42 12.83 5.06
C GLY A 122 -32.01 13.18 5.50
N THR A 123 -31.40 12.24 6.22
CA THR A 123 -30.02 12.36 6.72
C THR A 123 -29.26 11.08 6.42
N VAL A 124 -27.95 11.20 6.25
CA VAL A 124 -27.02 10.07 6.07
C VAL A 124 -26.05 9.93 7.23
N SER A 125 -25.54 8.70 7.42
CA SER A 125 -24.41 8.38 8.29
C SER A 125 -23.45 7.49 7.49
N PRO A 126 -22.17 7.85 7.29
CA PRO A 126 -21.51 9.09 7.71
C PRO A 126 -22.25 10.35 7.25
N THR A 127 -22.08 11.45 7.98
CA THR A 127 -22.78 12.72 7.69
C THR A 127 -22.42 13.22 6.29
N GLU A 128 -23.25 14.08 5.71
CA GLU A 128 -22.97 14.67 4.40
C GLU A 128 -21.57 15.34 4.36
N GLY A 129 -20.88 15.20 3.23
CA GLY A 129 -19.50 15.67 3.03
C GLY A 129 -18.47 14.54 2.92
N ASP A 130 -17.20 14.91 2.99
CA ASP A 130 -16.06 14.04 2.73
C ASP A 130 -15.56 13.32 4.00
N HIS A 131 -15.25 12.04 3.86
CA HIS A 131 -14.69 11.18 4.90
C HIS A 131 -13.55 10.34 4.33
N THR A 132 -12.43 10.26 5.04
CA THR A 132 -11.26 9.51 4.59
C THR A 132 -11.23 8.11 5.22
N TYR A 133 -10.96 7.11 4.39
CA TYR A 133 -10.87 5.69 4.77
C TYR A 133 -9.67 5.03 4.09
N ASN A 134 -9.22 3.88 4.60
CA ASN A 134 -8.14 3.13 3.98
C ASN A 134 -8.64 2.30 2.78
N TYR A 135 -7.74 1.95 1.87
CA TYR A 135 -7.97 0.94 0.85
C TYR A 135 -8.51 -0.35 1.47
N GLY A 136 -9.60 -0.86 0.90
CA GLY A 136 -10.28 -2.10 1.33
C GLY A 136 -11.27 -1.94 2.48
N ASP A 137 -11.37 -0.76 3.11
CA ASP A 137 -12.32 -0.53 4.21
C ASP A 137 -13.77 -0.78 3.77
N LYS A 138 -14.55 -1.43 4.65
CA LYS A 138 -15.98 -1.67 4.47
C LYS A 138 -16.78 -0.73 5.37
N VAL A 139 -17.15 0.42 4.83
CA VAL A 139 -17.82 1.50 5.55
C VAL A 139 -19.32 1.22 5.63
N ASN A 140 -19.88 1.17 6.84
CA ASN A 140 -21.33 1.08 7.01
C ASN A 140 -21.97 2.44 6.72
N ILE A 141 -22.88 2.48 5.77
CA ILE A 141 -23.67 3.68 5.45
C ILE A 141 -25.14 3.48 5.82
N LYS A 142 -25.79 4.55 6.26
CA LYS A 142 -27.18 4.56 6.69
C LYS A 142 -27.89 5.79 6.16
N ALA A 143 -29.12 5.61 5.70
CA ALA A 143 -30.04 6.66 5.34
C ALA A 143 -31.23 6.64 6.31
N LYS A 144 -31.63 7.80 6.78
CA LYS A 144 -32.82 7.98 7.61
C LYS A 144 -33.70 9.04 6.95
N ALA A 145 -34.89 8.63 6.51
CA ALA A 145 -35.84 9.55 5.90
C ALA A 145 -36.36 10.57 6.94
N GLY A 146 -36.56 11.80 6.48
CA GLY A 146 -37.18 12.87 7.24
C GLY A 146 -38.70 12.73 7.28
N THR A 147 -39.37 13.73 7.84
CA THR A 147 -40.83 13.79 7.88
C THR A 147 -41.40 13.83 6.45
N ASP A 148 -42.51 13.11 6.22
CA ASP A 148 -43.20 13.02 4.93
C ASP A 148 -42.29 12.63 3.77
N SER A 149 -41.28 11.80 4.03
CA SER A 149 -40.28 11.37 3.05
C SER A 149 -39.98 9.89 3.21
N ASP A 150 -39.64 9.24 2.10
CA ASP A 150 -39.17 7.86 2.05
C ASP A 150 -37.76 7.81 1.47
N PHE A 151 -36.94 6.91 1.99
CA PHE A 151 -35.68 6.54 1.35
C PHE A 151 -35.99 5.67 0.13
N THR A 152 -35.49 6.07 -1.05
CA THR A 152 -35.69 5.35 -2.31
C THR A 152 -34.54 4.38 -2.58
N ASN A 153 -33.32 4.90 -2.70
CA ASN A 153 -32.11 4.13 -2.98
C ASN A 153 -30.85 4.98 -2.77
N TRP A 154 -29.70 4.32 -2.78
CA TRP A 154 -28.40 4.95 -2.95
C TRP A 154 -28.05 5.05 -4.45
N LEU A 155 -27.60 6.22 -4.91
CA LEU A 155 -26.85 6.36 -6.16
C LEU A 155 -25.35 6.23 -5.86
N GLN A 156 -24.62 5.52 -6.73
CA GLN A 156 -23.18 5.27 -6.55
C GLN A 156 -22.42 5.30 -7.88
N ASN A 157 -21.09 5.34 -7.78
CA ASN A 157 -20.19 5.06 -8.90
C ASN A 157 -19.81 3.57 -9.02
N GLU A 158 -19.67 2.79 -7.91
CA GLU A 158 -19.56 1.31 -7.85
C GLU A 158 -19.47 0.85 -6.35
N ASN A 159 -19.48 -0.45 -6.02
CA ASN A 159 -19.08 -1.04 -4.70
C ASN A 159 -19.96 -0.90 -3.43
N ILE A 160 -21.26 -0.63 -3.52
CA ILE A 160 -22.22 -0.82 -2.43
C ILE A 160 -22.82 -2.23 -2.44
N ASP A 161 -22.89 -2.90 -1.28
CA ASP A 161 -23.43 -4.25 -1.11
C ASP A 161 -24.90 -4.37 -1.58
N ASN A 162 -25.72 -3.39 -1.23
CA ASN A 162 -27.13 -3.29 -1.65
C ASN A 162 -27.60 -1.82 -1.66
N THR A 163 -27.98 -1.32 -2.83
CA THR A 163 -28.37 0.08 -3.04
C THR A 163 -29.81 0.39 -2.64
N THR A 164 -30.66 -0.62 -2.43
CA THR A 164 -32.09 -0.44 -2.11
C THR A 164 -32.38 -0.51 -0.61
N THR A 165 -31.40 -0.92 0.19
CA THR A 165 -31.53 -0.98 1.66
C THR A 165 -30.95 0.27 2.30
N ALA A 166 -31.74 0.92 3.16
CA ALA A 166 -31.33 2.13 3.86
C ALA A 166 -30.08 1.94 4.74
N ASN A 167 -29.77 0.71 5.17
CA ASN A 167 -28.53 0.37 5.86
C ASN A 167 -27.75 -0.61 5.01
N THR A 168 -26.54 -0.27 4.60
CA THR A 168 -25.72 -1.06 3.69
C THR A 168 -24.23 -0.75 3.91
N LYS A 169 -23.34 -1.27 3.06
CA LYS A 169 -21.89 -1.03 3.14
C LYS A 169 -21.32 -0.60 1.81
N VAL A 170 -20.29 0.24 1.86
CA VAL A 170 -19.43 0.62 0.73
C VAL A 170 -18.06 -0.01 0.94
N THR A 171 -17.48 -0.60 -0.09
CA THR A 171 -16.06 -1.01 -0.06
C THR A 171 -15.19 0.06 -0.71
N MET A 172 -14.16 0.53 -0.01
CA MET A 172 -13.27 1.59 -0.49
C MET A 172 -12.16 1.02 -1.36
N ASN A 173 -12.17 1.33 -2.65
CA ASN A 173 -11.15 0.93 -3.62
C ASN A 173 -10.73 2.07 -4.56
N GLY A 174 -11.13 3.28 -4.21
CA GLY A 174 -10.95 4.53 -4.93
C GLY A 174 -11.78 5.61 -4.25
N ASP A 175 -11.59 6.86 -4.67
CA ASP A 175 -12.47 7.95 -4.29
C ASP A 175 -13.89 7.70 -4.81
N GLN A 176 -14.88 7.87 -3.94
CA GLN A 176 -16.27 7.50 -4.23
C GLN A 176 -17.24 8.56 -3.73
N THR A 177 -18.26 8.87 -4.55
CA THR A 177 -19.42 9.65 -4.13
C THR A 177 -20.64 8.74 -4.02
N VAL A 178 -21.33 8.83 -2.88
CA VAL A 178 -22.54 8.07 -2.59
C VAL A 178 -23.66 9.02 -2.17
N THR A 179 -24.77 8.98 -2.90
CA THR A 179 -25.92 9.88 -2.67
C THR A 179 -27.14 9.10 -2.21
N ALA A 180 -27.70 9.43 -1.05
CA ALA A 180 -29.01 8.92 -0.64
C ALA A 180 -30.13 9.69 -1.35
N ILE A 181 -31.02 8.98 -2.03
CA ILE A 181 -32.21 9.56 -2.67
C ILE A 181 -33.41 9.42 -1.75
N PHE A 182 -34.05 10.54 -1.46
CA PHE A 182 -35.32 10.59 -0.75
C PHE A 182 -36.44 11.16 -1.63
N THR A 183 -37.62 10.57 -1.54
CA THR A 183 -38.81 11.07 -2.24
C THR A 183 -39.85 11.53 -1.24
N LYS A 184 -40.51 12.64 -1.52
CA LYS A 184 -41.62 13.11 -0.69
C LYS A 184 -42.79 12.12 -0.77
N GLU A 185 -43.34 11.75 0.37
CA GLU A 185 -44.55 10.94 0.44
C GLU A 185 -45.72 11.68 -0.20
N LYS A 186 -46.52 10.97 -1.00
CA LYS A 186 -47.70 11.57 -1.63
C LYS A 186 -48.84 11.64 -0.61
N THR A 187 -49.29 12.86 -0.33
CA THR A 187 -50.48 13.10 0.51
C THR A 187 -51.72 13.34 -0.35
N CYS A 188 -52.85 12.85 0.15
CA CYS A 188 -54.18 12.97 -0.44
C CYS A 188 -55.10 13.63 0.60
N THR A 189 -55.93 14.57 0.16
CA THR A 189 -56.93 15.20 1.03
C THR A 189 -58.29 14.52 0.82
N LEU A 190 -58.88 14.03 1.89
CA LEU A 190 -60.28 13.63 1.96
C LEU A 190 -61.09 14.81 2.51
N THR A 191 -61.98 15.36 1.70
CA THR A 191 -62.92 16.40 2.13
C THR A 191 -64.25 15.75 2.49
N MET A 192 -64.66 15.87 3.75
CA MET A 192 -65.97 15.44 4.21
C MET A 192 -66.93 16.62 4.18
N THR A 193 -68.05 16.50 3.44
CA THR A 193 -69.13 17.49 3.40
C THR A 193 -70.43 16.89 3.92
N VAL A 194 -71.24 17.69 4.61
CA VAL A 194 -72.57 17.29 5.06
C VAL A 194 -73.61 18.13 4.32
N ASP A 195 -74.41 17.48 3.48
CA ASP A 195 -75.53 18.13 2.78
C ASP A 195 -76.86 17.75 3.45
N GLY A 196 -77.52 18.73 4.09
CA GLY A 196 -78.86 18.58 4.67
C GLY A 196 -79.03 19.29 6.03
N THR A 197 -80.28 19.38 6.51
CA THR A 197 -80.62 19.98 7.82
C THR A 197 -80.79 18.95 8.94
N GLY A 198 -80.47 17.68 8.66
CA GLY A 198 -80.55 16.59 9.64
C GLY A 198 -79.40 16.62 10.64
N SER A 199 -79.60 16.08 11.85
CA SER A 199 -78.61 16.07 12.94
C SER A 199 -77.62 14.89 12.87
N GLY A 200 -77.15 14.53 11.67
CA GLY A 200 -76.18 13.45 11.48
C GLY A 200 -74.75 13.86 11.83
N THR A 201 -73.89 12.89 12.17
CA THR A 201 -72.44 13.10 12.36
C THR A 201 -71.67 12.25 11.36
N VAL A 202 -70.60 12.80 10.78
CA VAL A 202 -69.64 12.08 9.94
C VAL A 202 -68.35 11.78 10.73
N SER A 203 -67.73 10.64 10.46
CA SER A 203 -66.38 10.31 10.93
C SER A 203 -65.54 9.88 9.71
N PRO A 204 -64.46 10.58 9.37
CA PRO A 204 -63.90 11.75 10.06
C PRO A 204 -64.84 12.97 10.00
N THR A 205 -64.61 13.95 10.89
CA THR A 205 -65.48 15.13 11.02
C THR A 205 -65.57 15.92 9.73
N GLU A 206 -66.59 16.76 9.57
CA GLU A 206 -66.68 17.66 8.42
C GLU A 206 -65.39 18.52 8.30
N GLY A 207 -64.91 18.69 7.07
CA GLY A 207 -63.66 19.39 6.76
C GLY A 207 -62.63 18.54 6.01
N ASP A 208 -61.45 19.11 5.82
CA ASP A 208 -60.35 18.50 5.10
C ASP A 208 -59.46 17.66 6.02
N HIS A 209 -59.20 16.42 5.61
CA HIS A 209 -58.33 15.48 6.31
C HIS A 209 -57.23 14.99 5.37
N THR A 210 -55.98 15.13 5.79
CA THR A 210 -54.82 14.74 4.98
C THR A 210 -54.35 13.33 5.35
N TYR A 211 -54.26 12.45 4.35
CA TYR A 211 -53.81 11.07 4.48
C TYR A 211 -52.65 10.78 3.52
N LYS A 212 -51.89 9.73 3.79
CA LYS A 212 -50.98 9.17 2.78
C LYS A 212 -51.81 8.44 1.72
N CYS A 213 -51.54 8.69 0.45
CA CYS A 213 -52.39 8.20 -0.65
C CYS A 213 -52.43 6.66 -0.77
N ASP A 214 -51.50 5.94 -0.15
CA ASP A 214 -51.36 4.48 -0.13
C ASP A 214 -52.13 3.80 1.01
N ARG A 215 -52.73 4.55 1.95
CA ARG A 215 -53.53 4.02 3.07
C ARG A 215 -55.01 4.40 3.04
N LEU A 216 -55.56 4.74 1.87
CA LEU A 216 -57.01 4.91 1.73
C LEU A 216 -57.69 3.53 1.69
N GLN A 217 -57.74 2.83 2.83
CA GLN A 217 -58.80 1.83 3.06
C GLN A 217 -59.97 2.57 3.69
N LEU A 218 -61.06 2.69 2.91
CA LEU A 218 -62.38 3.01 3.47
C LEU A 218 -62.90 1.73 4.12
N ASP A 219 -62.97 1.71 5.46
CA ASP A 219 -63.81 0.79 6.21
C ASP A 219 -65.25 1.34 6.27
#